data_AF-A0A1I0YU79-F1
#
_entry.id   AF-A0A1I0YU79-F1
#
_cell.length_a   1.000
_cell.length_b   1.000
_cell.length_c   1.000
_cell.angle_alpha   90.00
_cell.angle_beta   90.00
_cell.angle_gamma   90.00
#
_symmetry.space_group_name_H-M   'P 1'
#
loop_
_entity.id
_entity.type
_entity.pdbx_description
1 polymer ?
#
loop_
_entity_poly.entity_id
_entity_poly.type
_entity_poly.pdbx_seq_one_letter_code
_entity_poly.pdbx_strand_id
1 'polypeptide(L)'
;MSLGDERELVPLGAGFDLEKRGYDRVQVDEHLERLDADLKMLTSDRDAAISQAGDLARQLEIARGEIDDLRGQVERLAQPPTTLEGLSERLQRMLRLAQDEAADTRARAEAEAGHIRAKAESDASAMRARYEELLTELSERRKEMEAEHRSVLETARAEAEKIVSDAAAERDRLDSEAEQRRVQVEEDFEIAMAGRRTEAMRVLAEQEAASKAEAERRVREATEEAAAIRTKVAEEEAEAKADIERRQRESVAEVNQRRQNSVSEANARVAEASDEARRRVREATEQANRRIAHAAERVQALRSLRATIAEQVRAARAMLAEADTALTSAAAQALSAEDDYPTVQTAPSPGPKPTPKGDVGAGQAKGGNNRTVQKPTRE
;
A
#
# COMPACT_ATOMS: atom_id res chain seq x y z
N MET A 1 -150.24 -9.25 28.11
CA MET A 1 -150.52 -8.63 26.80
C MET A 1 -151.17 -9.68 25.92
N SER A 2 -151.95 -9.25 24.91
CA SER A 2 -152.63 -10.02 23.86
C SER A 2 -152.50 -11.56 23.89
N LEU A 3 -153.58 -12.22 24.32
CA LEU A 3 -153.99 -13.54 23.81
C LEU A 3 -155.45 -13.39 23.34
N GLY A 4 -155.61 -12.58 22.31
CA GLY A 4 -156.85 -12.35 21.57
C GLY A 4 -156.54 -12.42 20.08
N ASP A 5 -157.52 -12.86 19.31
CA ASP A 5 -157.50 -13.01 17.85
C ASP A 5 -156.47 -13.99 17.27
N GLU A 6 -156.61 -15.27 17.62
CA GLU A 6 -156.77 -16.34 16.61
C GLU A 6 -157.89 -17.28 17.06
N ARG A 7 -159.15 -16.84 16.94
CA ARG A 7 -160.26 -17.81 16.84
C ARG A 7 -160.14 -18.44 15.47
N GLU A 8 -159.43 -19.56 15.40
CA GLU A 8 -159.42 -20.43 14.24
C GLU A 8 -160.85 -20.93 14.01
N LEU A 9 -161.58 -20.16 13.22
CA LEU A 9 -162.92 -20.48 12.76
C LEU A 9 -162.76 -21.76 11.93
N VAL A 10 -163.16 -22.89 12.52
CA VAL A 10 -163.27 -24.18 11.81
C VAL A 10 -163.89 -23.87 10.46
N PRO A 11 -163.18 -24.11 9.34
CA PRO A 11 -163.67 -23.72 8.04
C PRO A 11 -164.92 -24.54 7.76
N LEU A 12 -166.08 -23.92 7.94
CA LEU A 12 -167.37 -24.46 7.54
C LEU A 12 -167.30 -24.62 6.03
N GLY A 13 -166.93 -25.83 5.60
CA GLY A 13 -166.78 -26.18 4.19
C GLY A 13 -168.03 -25.78 3.42
N ALA A 14 -167.84 -25.41 2.15
CA ALA A 14 -168.94 -25.07 1.27
C ALA A 14 -170.05 -26.14 1.38
N GLY A 15 -171.29 -25.69 1.61
CA GLY A 15 -172.39 -26.58 1.94
C GLY A 15 -172.64 -27.64 0.86
N PHE A 16 -173.17 -28.78 1.27
CA PHE A 16 -173.38 -29.96 0.42
C PHE A 16 -174.08 -29.65 -0.90
N ASP A 17 -173.62 -30.29 -1.97
CA ASP A 17 -174.27 -30.22 -3.27
C ASP A 17 -175.71 -30.77 -3.22
N LEU A 18 -176.58 -30.26 -4.08
CA LEU A 18 -178.02 -30.60 -4.10
C LEU A 18 -178.34 -31.56 -5.24
N GLU A 19 -178.78 -32.77 -4.90
CA GLU A 19 -179.31 -33.75 -5.85
C GLU A 19 -180.86 -33.69 -5.94
N LYS A 20 -181.46 -34.46 -6.84
CA LYS A 20 -182.90 -34.39 -7.12
C LYS A 20 -183.73 -34.91 -5.93
N ARG A 21 -184.10 -33.97 -5.03
CA ARG A 21 -184.80 -34.14 -3.73
C ARG A 21 -183.89 -34.33 -2.50
N GLY A 22 -182.71 -33.73 -2.44
CA GLY A 22 -181.93 -33.65 -1.19
C GLY A 22 -180.53 -33.07 -1.34
N TYR A 23 -179.75 -33.12 -0.26
CA TYR A 23 -178.29 -32.99 -0.34
C TYR A 23 -177.68 -34.32 -0.80
N ASP A 24 -176.50 -34.26 -1.42
CA ASP A 24 -175.70 -35.45 -1.75
C ASP A 24 -175.38 -36.22 -0.46
N ARG A 25 -175.86 -37.46 -0.40
CA ARG A 25 -175.72 -38.33 0.77
C ARG A 25 -174.27 -38.71 1.02
N VAL A 26 -173.46 -38.87 -0.03
CA VAL A 26 -172.05 -39.24 0.10
C VAL A 26 -171.27 -38.10 0.75
N GLN A 27 -171.51 -36.85 0.32
CA GLN A 27 -170.88 -35.68 0.92
C GLN A 27 -171.30 -35.45 2.38
N VAL A 28 -172.57 -35.71 2.72
CA VAL A 28 -173.08 -35.63 4.10
C VAL A 28 -172.44 -36.70 4.99
N ASP A 29 -172.39 -37.95 4.52
CA ASP A 29 -171.79 -39.06 5.28
C ASP A 29 -170.27 -38.82 5.49
N GLU A 30 -169.53 -38.39 4.46
CA GLU A 30 -168.10 -38.00 4.59
C GLU A 30 -167.86 -36.82 5.56
N HIS A 31 -168.79 -35.87 5.64
CA HIS A 31 -168.68 -34.75 6.57
C HIS A 31 -169.02 -35.16 8.01
N LEU A 32 -170.01 -36.05 8.20
CA LEU A 32 -170.31 -36.62 9.51
C LEU A 32 -169.16 -37.50 10.01
N GLU A 33 -168.54 -38.31 9.15
CA GLU A 33 -167.33 -39.08 9.50
C GLU A 33 -166.16 -38.16 9.89
N ARG A 34 -165.98 -37.03 9.19
CA ARG A 34 -164.98 -36.01 9.56
C ARG A 34 -165.30 -35.36 10.90
N LEU A 35 -166.53 -34.93 11.15
CA LEU A 35 -166.94 -34.35 12.44
C LEU A 35 -166.80 -35.35 13.60
N ASP A 36 -167.11 -36.63 13.37
CA ASP A 36 -166.91 -37.69 14.36
C ASP A 36 -165.41 -37.94 14.64
N ALA A 37 -164.54 -37.78 13.63
CA ALA A 37 -163.09 -37.83 13.82
C ALA A 37 -162.58 -36.61 14.60
N ASP A 38 -163.03 -35.41 14.25
CA ASP A 38 -162.69 -34.16 14.92
C ASP A 38 -163.17 -34.15 16.39
N LEU A 39 -164.38 -34.65 16.68
CA LEU A 39 -164.88 -34.81 18.04
C LEU A 39 -164.08 -35.84 18.85
N LYS A 40 -163.63 -36.94 18.23
CA LYS A 40 -162.74 -37.91 18.89
C LYS A 40 -161.37 -37.29 19.18
N MET A 41 -160.82 -36.50 18.26
CA MET A 41 -159.57 -35.77 18.45
C MET A 41 -159.70 -34.75 19.58
N LEU A 42 -160.70 -33.86 19.55
CA LEU A 42 -160.97 -32.88 20.61
C LEU A 42 -161.23 -33.54 21.98
N THR A 43 -161.86 -34.72 22.01
CA THR A 43 -162.04 -35.49 23.25
C THR A 43 -160.71 -36.02 23.76
N SER A 44 -159.86 -36.57 22.89
CA SER A 44 -158.50 -37.00 23.22
C SER A 44 -157.64 -35.84 23.72
N ASP A 45 -157.68 -34.69 23.05
CA ASP A 45 -156.91 -33.50 23.41
C ASP A 45 -157.38 -32.90 24.74
N ARG A 46 -158.71 -32.87 24.99
CA ARG A 46 -159.29 -32.49 26.27
C ARG A 46 -158.81 -33.42 27.39
N ASP A 47 -158.87 -34.73 27.18
CA ASP A 47 -158.52 -35.71 28.20
C ASP A 47 -157.00 -35.72 28.48
N ALA A 48 -156.18 -35.49 27.45
CA ALA A 48 -154.75 -35.24 27.58
C ALA A 48 -154.46 -33.95 28.37
N ALA A 49 -155.16 -32.84 28.07
CA ALA A 49 -155.03 -31.58 28.79
C ALA A 49 -155.48 -31.70 30.27
N ILE A 50 -156.54 -32.47 30.55
CA ILE A 50 -156.97 -32.79 31.92
C ILE A 50 -155.90 -33.59 32.66
N SER A 51 -155.27 -34.58 32.01
CA SER A 51 -154.16 -35.34 32.59
C SER A 51 -152.97 -34.42 32.91
N GLN A 52 -152.54 -33.59 31.95
CA GLN A 52 -151.44 -32.64 32.12
C GLN A 52 -151.72 -31.62 33.22
N ALA A 53 -152.95 -31.11 33.32
CA ALA A 53 -153.37 -30.22 34.40
C ALA A 53 -153.32 -30.93 35.77
N GLY A 54 -153.72 -32.20 35.83
CA GLY A 54 -153.59 -33.03 37.03
C GLY A 54 -152.13 -33.30 37.43
N ASP A 55 -151.25 -33.54 36.45
CA ASP A 55 -149.82 -33.73 36.68
C ASP A 55 -149.14 -32.45 37.18
N LEU A 56 -149.42 -31.31 36.56
CA LEU A 56 -148.91 -30.00 36.99
C LEU A 56 -149.45 -29.61 38.37
N ALA A 57 -150.72 -29.90 38.67
CA ALA A 57 -151.27 -29.69 40.02
C ALA A 57 -150.53 -30.54 41.07
N ARG A 58 -150.22 -31.81 40.78
CA ARG A 58 -149.41 -32.66 41.67
C ARG A 58 -147.99 -32.12 41.86
N GLN A 59 -147.32 -31.67 40.80
CA GLN A 59 -145.99 -31.06 40.89
C GLN A 59 -145.99 -29.76 41.70
N LEU A 60 -147.03 -28.92 41.55
CA LEU A 60 -147.19 -27.70 42.33
C LEU A 60 -147.41 -27.97 43.82
N GLU A 61 -148.19 -28.99 44.19
CA GLU A 61 -148.36 -29.37 45.59
C GLU A 61 -147.08 -29.98 46.20
N ILE A 62 -146.31 -30.77 45.44
CA ILE A 62 -144.99 -31.25 45.88
C ILE A 62 -144.04 -30.06 46.13
N ALA A 63 -143.92 -29.15 45.17
CA ALA A 63 -143.05 -27.97 45.29
C ALA A 63 -143.52 -27.02 46.42
N ARG A 64 -144.83 -26.91 46.67
CA ARG A 64 -145.37 -26.17 47.83
C ARG A 64 -144.96 -26.82 49.16
N GLY A 65 -145.11 -28.14 49.27
CA GLY A 65 -144.66 -28.91 50.44
C GLY A 65 -143.16 -28.73 50.69
N GLU A 66 -142.32 -28.88 49.67
CA GLU A 66 -140.87 -28.67 49.77
C GLU A 66 -140.53 -27.22 50.19
N ILE A 67 -141.21 -26.22 49.65
CA ILE A 67 -141.01 -24.80 50.02
C ILE A 67 -141.39 -24.57 51.48
N ASP A 68 -142.50 -25.13 51.96
CA ASP A 68 -142.95 -24.95 53.34
C ASP A 68 -142.09 -25.74 54.34
N ASP A 69 -141.60 -26.92 53.95
CA ASP A 69 -140.58 -27.67 54.72
C ASP A 69 -139.26 -26.89 54.83
N LEU A 70 -138.77 -26.32 53.72
CA LEU A 70 -137.57 -25.48 53.70
C LEU A 70 -137.76 -24.19 54.51
N ARG A 71 -138.93 -23.55 54.43
CA ARG A 71 -139.28 -22.38 55.26
C ARG A 71 -139.30 -22.75 56.74
N GLY A 72 -139.93 -23.87 57.10
CA GLY A 72 -139.94 -24.36 58.48
C GLY A 72 -138.53 -24.70 59.00
N GLN A 73 -137.65 -25.23 58.16
CA GLN A 73 -136.23 -25.40 58.49
C GLN A 73 -135.53 -24.05 58.72
N VAL A 74 -135.72 -23.08 57.82
CA VAL A 74 -135.14 -21.73 57.96
C VAL A 74 -135.65 -21.02 59.22
N GLU A 75 -136.93 -21.11 59.54
CA GLU A 75 -137.51 -20.51 60.74
C GLU A 75 -136.93 -21.13 62.02
N ARG A 76 -136.81 -22.47 62.08
CA ARG A 76 -136.13 -23.17 63.18
C ARG A 76 -134.65 -22.79 63.33
N LEU A 77 -133.95 -22.51 62.24
CA LEU A 77 -132.54 -22.09 62.24
C LEU A 77 -132.34 -20.60 62.55
N ALA A 78 -133.34 -19.76 62.25
CA ALA A 78 -133.33 -18.32 62.49
C ALA A 78 -133.69 -17.96 63.94
N GLN A 79 -134.54 -18.75 64.60
CA GLN A 79 -134.91 -18.55 65.99
C GLN A 79 -133.74 -18.93 66.94
N PRO A 80 -133.56 -18.28 68.10
CA PRO A 80 -132.53 -18.67 69.06
C PRO A 80 -132.71 -20.14 69.49
N PRO A 81 -131.66 -20.98 69.48
CA PRO A 81 -131.80 -22.41 69.74
C PRO A 81 -132.16 -22.66 71.21
N THR A 82 -133.44 -22.92 71.46
CA THR A 82 -133.99 -23.33 72.76
C THR A 82 -133.93 -24.84 72.99
N THR A 83 -133.54 -25.61 71.97
CA THR A 83 -133.38 -27.08 72.01
C THR A 83 -131.94 -27.48 71.61
N LEU A 84 -131.47 -28.60 72.19
CA LEU A 84 -130.12 -29.13 71.93
C LEU A 84 -129.93 -29.58 70.47
N GLU A 85 -131.00 -30.03 69.82
CA GLU A 85 -130.98 -30.53 68.45
C GLU A 85 -130.75 -29.40 67.43
N GLY A 86 -131.45 -28.26 67.58
CA GLY A 86 -131.22 -27.07 66.75
C GLY A 86 -129.83 -26.45 66.95
N LEU A 87 -129.26 -26.55 68.15
CA LEU A 87 -127.87 -26.18 68.40
C LEU A 87 -126.89 -27.11 67.64
N SER A 88 -127.13 -28.42 67.66
CA SER A 88 -126.28 -29.39 66.98
C SER A 88 -126.33 -29.27 65.45
N GLU A 89 -127.51 -29.05 64.84
CA GLU A 89 -127.63 -28.86 63.40
C GLU A 89 -126.92 -27.56 62.95
N ARG A 90 -127.09 -26.46 63.68
CA ARG A 90 -126.40 -25.20 63.39
C ARG A 90 -124.89 -25.31 63.54
N LEU A 91 -124.40 -26.05 64.55
CA LEU A 91 -122.96 -26.33 64.70
C LEU A 91 -122.42 -27.19 63.55
N GLN A 92 -123.15 -28.21 63.11
CA GLN A 92 -122.75 -29.02 61.95
C GLN A 92 -122.68 -28.20 60.66
N ARG A 93 -123.67 -27.33 60.40
CA ARG A 93 -123.66 -26.41 59.23
C ARG A 93 -122.52 -25.39 59.33
N MET A 94 -122.25 -24.85 60.52
CA MET A 94 -121.12 -23.92 60.74
C MET A 94 -119.77 -24.60 60.58
N LEU A 95 -119.60 -25.83 61.07
CA LEU A 95 -118.39 -26.63 60.87
C LEU A 95 -118.16 -26.96 59.40
N ARG A 96 -119.23 -27.28 58.65
CA ARG A 96 -119.14 -27.51 57.21
C ARG A 96 -118.74 -26.24 56.46
N LEU A 97 -119.38 -25.10 56.72
CA LEU A 97 -119.00 -23.81 56.14
C LEU A 97 -117.54 -23.44 56.47
N ALA A 98 -117.08 -23.71 57.70
CA ALA A 98 -115.68 -23.46 58.09
C ALA A 98 -114.69 -24.43 57.42
N GLN A 99 -115.09 -25.67 57.12
CA GLN A 99 -114.31 -26.62 56.34
C GLN A 99 -114.23 -26.18 54.86
N ASP A 100 -115.34 -25.73 54.29
CA ASP A 100 -115.43 -25.23 52.92
C ASP A 100 -114.57 -23.95 52.75
N GLU A 101 -114.71 -22.94 53.64
CA GLU A 101 -113.87 -21.73 53.63
C GLU A 101 -112.38 -22.04 53.87
N ALA A 102 -112.06 -23.04 54.70
CA ALA A 102 -110.67 -23.49 54.89
C ALA A 102 -110.11 -24.20 53.65
N ALA A 103 -110.94 -24.93 52.90
CA ALA A 103 -110.56 -25.52 51.62
C ALA A 103 -110.33 -24.42 50.57
N ASP A 104 -111.23 -23.45 50.45
CA ASP A 104 -111.09 -22.30 49.54
C ASP A 104 -109.89 -21.41 49.88
N THR A 105 -109.58 -21.24 51.16
CA THR A 105 -108.38 -20.51 51.61
C THR A 105 -107.11 -21.26 51.23
N ARG A 106 -107.08 -22.60 51.38
CA ARG A 106 -105.94 -23.43 50.94
C ARG A 106 -105.79 -23.39 49.42
N ALA A 107 -106.87 -23.55 48.66
CA ALA A 107 -106.85 -23.50 47.20
C ALA A 107 -106.32 -22.15 46.68
N ARG A 108 -106.76 -21.03 47.28
CA ARG A 108 -106.21 -19.69 47.00
C ARG A 108 -104.72 -19.60 47.31
N ALA A 109 -104.29 -20.01 48.50
CA ALA A 109 -102.88 -19.97 48.90
C ALA A 109 -101.98 -20.88 48.05
N GLU A 110 -102.47 -22.05 47.63
CA GLU A 110 -101.76 -22.97 46.73
C GLU A 110 -101.64 -22.40 45.31
N ALA A 111 -102.69 -21.77 44.79
CA ALA A 111 -102.66 -21.08 43.51
C ALA A 111 -101.68 -19.89 43.53
N GLU A 112 -101.73 -19.04 44.56
CA GLU A 112 -100.79 -17.93 44.76
C GLU A 112 -99.34 -18.42 44.89
N ALA A 113 -99.08 -19.46 45.67
CA ALA A 113 -97.77 -20.08 45.79
C ALA A 113 -97.29 -20.68 44.46
N GLY A 114 -98.20 -21.27 43.67
CA GLY A 114 -97.94 -21.74 42.31
C GLY A 114 -97.52 -20.60 41.37
N HIS A 115 -98.26 -19.50 41.37
CA HIS A 115 -97.93 -18.30 40.58
C HIS A 115 -96.58 -17.68 40.99
N ILE A 116 -96.28 -17.60 42.29
CA ILE A 116 -95.00 -17.08 42.78
C ILE A 116 -93.84 -17.98 42.33
N ARG A 117 -93.97 -19.31 42.44
CA ARG A 117 -92.96 -20.27 41.97
C ARG A 117 -92.76 -20.19 40.46
N ALA A 118 -93.84 -20.26 39.68
CA ALA A 118 -93.77 -20.17 38.22
C ALA A 118 -93.13 -18.86 37.74
N LYS A 119 -93.43 -17.73 38.40
CA LYS A 119 -92.77 -16.46 38.12
C LYS A 119 -91.28 -16.50 38.47
N ALA A 120 -90.91 -16.98 39.66
CA ALA A 120 -89.51 -17.08 40.07
C ALA A 120 -88.69 -18.02 39.18
N GLU A 121 -89.27 -19.12 38.70
CA GLU A 121 -88.66 -20.04 37.74
C GLU A 121 -88.51 -19.40 36.35
N SER A 122 -89.52 -18.66 35.89
CA SER A 122 -89.46 -17.87 34.66
C SER A 122 -88.34 -16.82 34.74
N ASP A 123 -88.32 -16.01 35.80
CA ASP A 123 -87.31 -14.96 36.02
C ASP A 123 -85.90 -15.58 36.13
N ALA A 124 -85.74 -16.70 36.83
CA ALA A 124 -84.47 -17.41 36.94
C ALA A 124 -84.01 -18.01 35.60
N SER A 125 -84.91 -18.54 34.77
CA SER A 125 -84.56 -19.06 33.44
C SER A 125 -84.17 -17.94 32.48
N ALA A 126 -84.89 -16.81 32.50
CA ALA A 126 -84.54 -15.61 31.73
C ALA A 126 -83.16 -15.04 32.12
N MET A 127 -82.84 -15.01 33.42
CA MET A 127 -81.52 -14.58 33.89
C MET A 127 -80.41 -15.55 33.45
N ARG A 128 -80.63 -16.87 33.53
CA ARG A 128 -79.66 -17.87 33.05
C ARG A 128 -79.39 -17.72 31.54
N ALA A 129 -80.44 -17.59 30.72
CA ALA A 129 -80.30 -17.40 29.28
C ALA A 129 -79.46 -16.16 28.94
N ARG A 130 -79.70 -15.03 29.62
CA ARG A 130 -78.90 -13.80 29.44
C ARG A 130 -77.44 -13.97 29.86
N TYR A 131 -77.16 -14.72 30.93
CA TYR A 131 -75.78 -15.00 31.33
C TYR A 131 -75.08 -15.96 30.37
N GLU A 132 -75.79 -16.94 29.81
CA GLU A 132 -75.26 -17.84 28.78
C GLU A 132 -74.92 -17.07 27.50
N GLU A 133 -75.83 -16.21 27.02
CA GLU A 133 -75.61 -15.29 25.89
C GLU A 133 -74.39 -14.39 26.12
N LEU A 134 -74.30 -13.70 27.26
CA LEU A 134 -73.16 -12.86 27.62
C LEU A 134 -71.84 -13.65 27.72
N LEU A 135 -71.87 -14.88 28.24
CA LEU A 135 -70.69 -15.75 28.29
C LEU A 135 -70.26 -16.18 26.87
N THR A 136 -71.20 -16.45 25.97
CA THR A 136 -70.88 -16.74 24.56
C THR A 136 -70.25 -15.53 23.87
N GLU A 137 -70.85 -14.34 23.99
CA GLU A 137 -70.33 -13.08 23.44
C GLU A 137 -68.91 -12.77 23.95
N LEU A 138 -68.68 -12.86 25.27
CA LEU A 138 -67.34 -12.68 25.85
C LEU A 138 -66.35 -13.74 25.37
N SER A 139 -66.78 -14.98 25.13
CA SER A 139 -65.92 -16.04 24.59
C SER A 139 -65.54 -15.80 23.13
N GLU A 140 -66.45 -15.26 22.33
CA GLU A 140 -66.24 -14.90 20.93
C GLU A 140 -65.35 -13.67 20.83
N ARG A 141 -65.66 -12.61 21.57
CA ARG A 141 -64.82 -11.41 21.67
C ARG A 141 -63.39 -11.73 22.11
N ARG A 142 -63.21 -12.68 23.03
CA ARG A 142 -61.88 -13.16 23.43
C ARG A 142 -61.17 -13.87 22.27
N LYS A 143 -61.84 -14.77 21.54
CA LYS A 143 -61.26 -15.46 20.37
C LYS A 143 -60.87 -14.49 19.26
N GLU A 144 -61.71 -13.48 18.99
CA GLU A 144 -61.41 -12.39 18.04
C GLU A 144 -60.14 -11.64 18.45
N MET A 145 -60.08 -11.13 19.68
CA MET A 145 -58.90 -10.40 20.17
C MET A 145 -57.64 -11.27 20.18
N GLU A 146 -57.75 -12.57 20.49
CA GLU A 146 -56.60 -13.50 20.42
C GLU A 146 -56.16 -13.78 18.97
N ALA A 147 -57.08 -13.81 18.01
CA ALA A 147 -56.77 -13.96 16.59
C ALA A 147 -56.16 -12.68 16.00
N GLU A 148 -56.73 -11.51 16.31
CA GLU A 148 -56.18 -10.19 15.95
C GLU A 148 -54.77 -10.02 16.53
N HIS A 149 -54.59 -10.28 17.84
CA HIS A 149 -53.28 -10.17 18.49
C HIS A 149 -52.26 -11.14 17.88
N ARG A 150 -52.65 -12.37 17.56
CA ARG A 150 -51.78 -13.33 16.86
C ARG A 150 -51.39 -12.82 15.47
N SER A 151 -52.35 -12.33 14.68
CA SER A 151 -52.12 -11.77 13.35
C SER A 151 -51.19 -10.54 13.38
N VAL A 152 -51.34 -9.66 14.37
CA VAL A 152 -50.45 -8.52 14.59
C VAL A 152 -49.05 -8.99 14.98
N LEU A 153 -48.91 -9.99 15.87
CA LEU A 153 -47.60 -10.54 16.24
C LEU A 153 -46.92 -11.29 15.08
N GLU A 154 -47.67 -11.99 14.24
CA GLU A 154 -47.15 -12.68 13.06
C GLU A 154 -46.69 -11.67 12.00
N THR A 155 -47.50 -10.64 11.73
CA THR A 155 -47.13 -9.52 10.83
C THR A 155 -45.88 -8.80 11.34
N ALA A 156 -45.86 -8.40 12.61
CA ALA A 156 -44.72 -7.68 13.20
C ALA A 156 -43.43 -8.53 13.24
N ARG A 157 -43.54 -9.86 13.43
CA ARG A 157 -42.39 -10.78 13.30
C ARG A 157 -41.89 -10.86 11.87
N ALA A 158 -42.79 -11.04 10.89
CA ALA A 158 -42.41 -11.11 9.48
C ALA A 158 -41.81 -9.78 8.97
N GLU A 159 -42.27 -8.64 9.46
CA GLU A 159 -41.67 -7.32 9.19
C GLU A 159 -40.29 -7.19 9.84
N ALA A 160 -40.13 -7.60 11.10
CA ALA A 160 -38.83 -7.58 11.77
C ALA A 160 -37.82 -8.53 11.10
N GLU A 161 -38.23 -9.73 10.69
CA GLU A 161 -37.41 -10.68 9.93
C GLU A 161 -36.96 -10.10 8.59
N LYS A 162 -37.87 -9.43 7.85
CA LYS A 162 -37.51 -8.70 6.62
C LYS A 162 -36.50 -7.60 6.87
N ILE A 163 -36.73 -6.73 7.85
CA ILE A 163 -35.81 -5.63 8.19
C ILE A 163 -34.41 -6.17 8.54
N VAL A 164 -34.33 -7.25 9.32
CA VAL A 164 -33.05 -7.90 9.66
C VAL A 164 -32.40 -8.55 8.45
N SER A 165 -33.16 -9.22 7.59
CA SER A 165 -32.68 -9.82 6.34
C SER A 165 -32.13 -8.78 5.36
N ASP A 166 -32.88 -7.70 5.14
CA ASP A 166 -32.50 -6.61 4.23
C ASP A 166 -31.27 -5.86 4.75
N ALA A 167 -31.20 -5.59 6.06
CA ALA A 167 -30.04 -4.99 6.70
C ALA A 167 -28.79 -5.89 6.65
N ALA A 168 -28.95 -7.21 6.78
CA ALA A 168 -27.85 -8.16 6.61
C ALA A 168 -27.36 -8.22 5.16
N ALA A 169 -28.28 -8.25 4.18
CA ALA A 169 -27.93 -8.25 2.76
C ALA A 169 -27.20 -6.96 2.33
N GLU A 170 -27.66 -5.79 2.80
CA GLU A 170 -26.99 -4.52 2.50
C GLU A 170 -25.64 -4.40 3.22
N ARG A 171 -25.49 -4.92 4.45
CA ARG A 171 -24.17 -5.04 5.11
C ARG A 171 -23.22 -5.89 4.26
N ASP A 172 -23.63 -7.10 3.89
CA ASP A 172 -22.75 -8.04 3.16
C ASP A 172 -22.37 -7.50 1.78
N ARG A 173 -23.27 -6.74 1.15
CA ARG A 173 -22.99 -5.96 -0.05
C ARG A 173 -21.95 -4.85 0.19
N LEU A 174 -22.16 -4.01 1.20
CA LEU A 174 -21.25 -2.91 1.54
C LEU A 174 -19.86 -3.41 1.94
N ASP A 175 -19.77 -4.51 2.67
CA ASP A 175 -18.51 -5.19 3.01
C ASP A 175 -17.81 -5.71 1.75
N SER A 176 -18.57 -6.30 0.82
CA SER A 176 -18.03 -6.75 -0.48
C SER A 176 -17.54 -5.58 -1.35
N GLU A 177 -18.30 -4.48 -1.43
CA GLU A 177 -17.89 -3.25 -2.14
C GLU A 177 -16.67 -2.58 -1.48
N ALA A 178 -16.59 -2.59 -0.15
CA ALA A 178 -15.46 -2.05 0.60
C ALA A 178 -14.19 -2.89 0.40
N GLU A 179 -14.32 -4.22 0.37
CA GLU A 179 -13.19 -5.12 0.11
C GLU A 179 -12.67 -4.96 -1.31
N GLN A 180 -13.56 -4.89 -2.32
CA GLN A 180 -13.15 -4.61 -3.70
C GLN A 180 -12.41 -3.27 -3.81
N ARG A 181 -12.87 -2.22 -3.10
CA ARG A 181 -12.16 -0.93 -3.05
C ARG A 181 -10.81 -1.02 -2.33
N ARG A 182 -10.67 -1.83 -1.27
CA ARG A 182 -9.38 -2.08 -0.60
C ARG A 182 -8.40 -2.74 -1.56
N VAL A 183 -8.78 -3.85 -2.18
CA VAL A 183 -7.96 -4.57 -3.16
C VAL A 183 -7.56 -3.65 -4.31
N GLN A 184 -8.50 -2.90 -4.90
CA GLN A 184 -8.19 -1.97 -5.98
C GLN A 184 -7.18 -0.88 -5.57
N VAL A 185 -7.33 -0.30 -4.37
CA VAL A 185 -6.39 0.71 -3.86
C VAL A 185 -5.02 0.11 -3.55
N GLU A 186 -4.97 -1.14 -3.08
CA GLU A 186 -3.71 -1.87 -2.87
C GLU A 186 -3.00 -2.16 -4.20
N GLU A 187 -3.73 -2.66 -5.22
CA GLU A 187 -3.21 -2.88 -6.58
C GLU A 187 -2.69 -1.58 -7.22
N ASP A 188 -3.49 -0.51 -7.21
CA ASP A 188 -3.09 0.81 -7.74
C ASP A 188 -1.88 1.37 -6.99
N PHE A 189 -1.80 1.18 -5.67
CA PHE A 189 -0.66 1.59 -4.86
C PHE A 189 0.60 0.78 -5.18
N GLU A 190 0.50 -0.55 -5.32
CA GLU A 190 1.62 -1.41 -5.71
C GLU A 190 2.14 -1.04 -7.10
N ILE A 191 1.26 -0.82 -8.08
CA ILE A 191 1.62 -0.38 -9.44
C ILE A 191 2.31 0.99 -9.38
N ALA A 192 1.75 1.96 -8.66
CA ALA A 192 2.34 3.29 -8.52
C ALA A 192 3.70 3.26 -7.81
N MET A 193 3.87 2.42 -6.79
CA MET A 193 5.13 2.28 -6.05
C MET A 193 6.18 1.49 -6.85
N ALA A 194 5.79 0.47 -7.62
CA ALA A 194 6.67 -0.22 -8.56
C ALA A 194 7.14 0.72 -9.69
N GLY A 195 6.23 1.53 -10.23
CA GLY A 195 6.57 2.58 -11.21
C GLY A 195 7.56 3.60 -10.65
N ARG A 196 7.28 4.15 -9.46
CA ARG A 196 8.19 5.09 -8.76
C ARG A 196 9.55 4.45 -8.44
N ARG A 197 9.59 3.19 -8.00
CA ARG A 197 10.85 2.46 -7.75
C ARG A 197 11.65 2.28 -9.03
N THR A 198 11.00 1.90 -10.11
CA THR A 198 11.63 1.69 -11.43
C THR A 198 12.20 3.00 -11.97
N GLU A 199 11.45 4.09 -11.88
CA GLU A 199 11.93 5.43 -12.30
C GLU A 199 13.07 5.93 -11.41
N ALA A 200 13.00 5.75 -10.09
CA ALA A 200 14.10 6.09 -9.19
C ALA A 200 15.37 5.28 -9.48
N MET A 201 15.24 3.97 -9.77
CA MET A 201 16.37 3.15 -10.21
C MET A 201 16.93 3.59 -11.57
N ARG A 202 16.08 4.00 -12.51
CA ARG A 202 16.50 4.56 -13.80
C ARG A 202 17.30 5.85 -13.62
N VAL A 203 16.79 6.79 -12.82
CA VAL A 203 17.48 8.06 -12.53
C VAL A 203 18.81 7.83 -11.82
N LEU A 204 18.88 6.89 -10.87
CA LEU A 204 20.15 6.52 -10.22
C LEU A 204 21.14 5.91 -11.22
N ALA A 205 20.70 4.98 -12.08
CA ALA A 205 21.55 4.39 -13.11
C ALA A 205 22.04 5.42 -14.14
N GLU A 206 21.20 6.41 -14.51
CA GLU A 206 21.58 7.53 -15.38
C GLU A 206 22.60 8.46 -14.68
N GLN A 207 22.44 8.74 -13.39
CA GLN A 207 23.41 9.51 -12.60
C GLN A 207 24.75 8.78 -12.43
N GLU A 208 24.73 7.47 -12.17
CA GLU A 208 25.94 6.64 -12.09
C GLU A 208 26.65 6.57 -13.44
N ALA A 209 25.92 6.34 -14.53
CA ALA A 209 26.47 6.32 -15.89
C ALA A 209 27.06 7.68 -16.30
N ALA A 210 26.37 8.79 -16.01
CA ALA A 210 26.87 10.13 -16.25
C ALA A 210 28.13 10.42 -15.42
N SER A 211 28.12 10.12 -14.12
CA SER A 211 29.27 10.30 -13.22
C SER A 211 30.49 9.48 -13.68
N LYS A 212 30.26 8.24 -14.11
CA LYS A 212 31.29 7.36 -14.67
C LYS A 212 31.84 7.91 -15.98
N ALA A 213 30.98 8.34 -16.91
CA ALA A 213 31.40 8.93 -18.18
C ALA A 213 32.19 10.24 -17.97
N GLU A 214 31.83 11.06 -16.98
CA GLU A 214 32.64 12.23 -16.62
C GLU A 214 33.98 11.86 -15.98
N ALA A 215 34.03 10.83 -15.13
CA ALA A 215 35.27 10.36 -14.53
C ALA A 215 36.21 9.80 -15.61
N GLU A 216 35.70 8.99 -16.54
CA GLU A 216 36.44 8.50 -17.71
C GLU A 216 36.91 9.65 -18.61
N ARG A 217 36.09 10.69 -18.81
CA ARG A 217 36.48 11.92 -19.54
C ARG A 217 37.64 12.65 -18.85
N ARG A 218 37.52 12.94 -17.54
CA ARG A 218 38.58 13.62 -16.76
C ARG A 218 39.88 12.81 -16.73
N VAL A 219 39.79 11.48 -16.62
CA VAL A 219 40.98 10.60 -16.71
C VAL A 219 41.59 10.69 -18.10
N ARG A 220 40.78 10.65 -19.17
CA ARG A 220 41.28 10.77 -20.54
C ARG A 220 41.97 12.11 -20.78
N GLU A 221 41.30 13.22 -20.48
CA GLU A 221 41.83 14.59 -20.57
C GLU A 221 43.15 14.70 -19.80
N ALA A 222 43.22 14.24 -18.54
CA ALA A 222 44.45 14.25 -17.76
C ALA A 222 45.55 13.33 -18.34
N THR A 223 45.22 12.19 -18.96
CA THR A 223 46.22 11.35 -19.64
C THR A 223 46.73 11.95 -20.95
N GLU A 224 45.87 12.66 -21.68
CA GLU A 224 46.22 13.40 -22.91
C GLU A 224 47.09 14.62 -22.58
N GLU A 225 46.73 15.40 -21.56
CA GLU A 225 47.56 16.49 -21.02
C GLU A 225 48.91 15.96 -20.50
N ALA A 226 48.92 14.88 -19.72
CA ALA A 226 50.17 14.27 -19.25
C ALA A 226 51.00 13.67 -20.40
N ALA A 227 50.38 13.22 -21.49
CA ALA A 227 51.09 12.84 -22.71
C ALA A 227 51.68 14.06 -23.42
N ALA A 228 50.90 15.13 -23.60
CA ALA A 228 51.36 16.38 -24.22
C ALA A 228 52.49 17.06 -23.42
N ILE A 229 52.41 17.08 -22.09
CA ILE A 229 53.48 17.57 -21.21
C ILE A 229 54.73 16.70 -21.36
N ARG A 230 54.60 15.36 -21.37
CA ARG A 230 55.74 14.45 -21.60
C ARG A 230 56.36 14.64 -22.98
N THR A 231 55.57 14.90 -24.02
CA THR A 231 56.07 15.21 -25.36
C THR A 231 56.85 16.53 -25.36
N LYS A 232 56.28 17.61 -24.79
CA LYS A 232 56.96 18.91 -24.68
C LYS A 232 58.25 18.82 -23.87
N VAL A 233 58.24 18.13 -22.73
CA VAL A 233 59.45 17.91 -21.92
C VAL A 233 60.48 17.09 -22.69
N ALA A 234 60.07 16.09 -23.49
CA ALA A 234 60.99 15.34 -24.34
C ALA A 234 61.56 16.19 -25.50
N GLU A 235 60.77 17.12 -26.07
CA GLU A 235 61.20 18.10 -27.06
C GLU A 235 62.20 19.11 -26.45
N GLU A 236 61.86 19.74 -25.32
CA GLU A 236 62.75 20.64 -24.56
C GLU A 236 64.04 19.94 -24.10
N GLU A 237 63.96 18.68 -23.64
CA GLU A 237 65.14 17.88 -23.33
C GLU A 237 65.99 17.58 -24.57
N ALA A 238 65.37 17.33 -25.73
CA ALA A 238 66.08 17.08 -26.98
C ALA A 238 66.76 18.35 -27.50
N GLU A 239 66.09 19.50 -27.44
CA GLU A 239 66.68 20.81 -27.76
C GLU A 239 67.82 21.15 -26.79
N ALA A 240 67.63 20.98 -25.48
CA ALA A 240 68.67 21.21 -24.49
C ALA A 240 69.88 20.29 -24.69
N LYS A 241 69.66 18.99 -25.02
CA LYS A 241 70.74 18.06 -25.37
C LYS A 241 71.45 18.49 -26.66
N ALA A 242 70.71 18.88 -27.69
CA ALA A 242 71.29 19.37 -28.96
C ALA A 242 72.13 20.65 -28.75
N ASP A 243 71.69 21.56 -27.88
CA ASP A 243 72.44 22.77 -27.53
C ASP A 243 73.66 22.51 -26.65
N ILE A 244 73.58 21.55 -25.72
CA ILE A 244 74.74 21.06 -24.97
C ILE A 244 75.74 20.44 -25.93
N GLU A 245 75.32 19.57 -26.85
CA GLU A 245 76.18 19.01 -27.89
C GLU A 245 76.77 20.08 -28.82
N ARG A 246 75.99 21.11 -29.19
CA ARG A 246 76.47 22.25 -29.99
C ARG A 246 77.61 22.97 -29.28
N ARG A 247 77.42 23.36 -28.02
CA ARG A 247 78.45 24.00 -27.18
C ARG A 247 79.65 23.09 -26.94
N GLN A 248 79.45 21.78 -26.80
CA GLN A 248 80.54 20.81 -26.71
C GLN A 248 81.34 20.74 -28.03
N ARG A 249 80.67 20.68 -29.20
CA ARG A 249 81.33 20.73 -30.50
C ARG A 249 82.09 22.03 -30.71
N GLU A 250 81.50 23.18 -30.36
CA GLU A 250 82.14 24.50 -30.43
C GLU A 250 83.35 24.58 -29.50
N SER A 251 83.24 24.13 -28.25
CA SER A 251 84.35 24.11 -27.30
C SER A 251 85.47 23.16 -27.72
N VAL A 252 85.14 21.96 -28.22
CA VAL A 252 86.12 21.01 -28.78
C VAL A 252 86.77 21.57 -30.04
N ALA A 253 86.02 22.26 -30.91
CA ALA A 253 86.56 22.94 -32.08
C ALA A 253 87.52 24.07 -31.67
N GLU A 254 87.17 24.88 -30.67
CA GLU A 254 88.03 25.95 -30.15
C GLU A 254 89.32 25.39 -29.52
N VAL A 255 89.22 24.32 -28.72
CA VAL A 255 90.39 23.64 -28.15
C VAL A 255 91.28 23.05 -29.26
N ASN A 256 90.70 22.45 -30.30
CA ASN A 256 91.46 21.97 -31.46
C ASN A 256 92.10 23.13 -32.25
N GLN A 257 91.40 24.26 -32.43
CA GLN A 257 91.93 25.47 -33.07
C GLN A 257 93.14 26.01 -32.28
N ARG A 258 93.00 26.17 -30.95
CA ARG A 258 94.10 26.58 -30.05
C ARG A 258 95.28 25.60 -30.11
N ARG A 259 95.01 24.28 -30.12
CA ARG A 259 96.04 23.25 -30.27
C ARG A 259 96.76 23.35 -31.61
N GLN A 260 96.01 23.58 -32.70
CA GLN A 260 96.57 23.68 -34.05
C GLN A 260 97.39 24.95 -34.23
N ASN A 261 96.94 26.09 -33.69
CA ASN A 261 97.73 27.32 -33.62
C ASN A 261 99.03 27.10 -32.83
N SER A 262 98.94 26.52 -31.62
CA SER A 262 100.13 26.21 -30.80
C SER A 262 101.11 25.26 -31.48
N VAL A 263 100.62 24.23 -32.19
CA VAL A 263 101.46 23.34 -33.02
C VAL A 263 102.10 24.09 -34.19
N SER A 264 101.39 25.02 -34.83
CA SER A 264 101.94 25.85 -35.91
C SER A 264 103.05 26.80 -35.41
N GLU A 265 102.87 27.42 -34.23
CA GLU A 265 103.91 28.24 -33.59
C GLU A 265 105.12 27.42 -33.15
N ALA A 266 104.90 26.22 -32.59
CA ALA A 266 105.98 25.30 -32.23
C ALA A 266 106.78 24.88 -33.47
N ASN A 267 106.11 24.53 -34.57
CA ASN A 267 106.76 24.18 -35.84
C ASN A 267 107.52 25.37 -36.45
N ALA A 268 106.99 26.59 -36.35
CA ALA A 268 107.68 27.80 -36.79
C ALA A 268 109.01 28.02 -36.02
N ARG A 269 108.99 27.90 -34.69
CA ARG A 269 110.21 28.00 -33.86
C ARG A 269 111.23 26.90 -34.17
N VAL A 270 110.77 25.67 -34.45
CA VAL A 270 111.65 24.55 -34.85
C VAL A 270 112.28 24.79 -36.23
N ALA A 271 111.54 25.36 -37.18
CA ALA A 271 112.07 25.74 -38.49
C ALA A 271 113.14 26.84 -38.37
N GLU A 272 112.84 27.91 -37.63
CA GLU A 272 113.75 29.03 -37.37
C GLU A 272 115.07 28.57 -36.70
N ALA A 273 114.97 27.73 -35.66
CA ALA A 273 116.14 27.12 -35.02
C ALA A 273 116.94 26.18 -35.96
N SER A 274 116.27 25.48 -36.87
CA SER A 274 116.90 24.58 -37.84
C SER A 274 117.67 25.36 -38.92
N ASP A 275 117.14 26.49 -39.38
CA ASP A 275 117.79 27.32 -40.38
C ASP A 275 118.95 28.14 -39.77
N GLU A 276 118.85 28.57 -38.51
CA GLU A 276 119.99 29.06 -37.74
C GLU A 276 121.10 28.00 -37.59
N ALA A 277 120.76 26.74 -37.28
CA ALA A 277 121.75 25.67 -37.19
C ALA A 277 122.45 25.41 -38.53
N ARG A 278 121.69 25.38 -39.64
CA ARG A 278 122.23 25.28 -41.01
C ARG A 278 123.11 26.48 -41.40
N ARG A 279 122.84 27.66 -40.87
CA ARG A 279 123.68 28.85 -41.06
C ARG A 279 125.02 28.70 -40.35
N ARG A 280 125.02 28.35 -39.05
CA ARG A 280 126.25 28.15 -38.25
C ARG A 280 127.15 27.03 -38.83
N VAL A 281 126.56 25.95 -39.35
CA VAL A 281 127.32 24.88 -40.02
C VAL A 281 128.02 25.38 -41.29
N ARG A 282 127.33 26.15 -42.14
CA ARG A 282 127.94 26.72 -43.37
C ARG A 282 129.11 27.66 -43.05
N GLU A 283 128.91 28.58 -42.10
CA GLU A 283 129.94 29.53 -41.66
C GLU A 283 131.19 28.81 -41.09
N ALA A 284 131.00 27.70 -40.36
CA ALA A 284 132.09 26.85 -39.88
C ALA A 284 132.82 26.07 -40.99
N THR A 285 132.10 25.53 -41.97
CA THR A 285 132.69 24.81 -43.12
C THR A 285 133.54 25.75 -43.98
N GLU A 286 133.11 26.99 -44.19
CA GLU A 286 133.93 27.99 -44.88
C GLU A 286 135.23 28.33 -44.14
N GLN A 287 135.18 28.47 -42.81
CA GLN A 287 136.40 28.70 -42.01
C GLN A 287 137.37 27.51 -42.08
N ALA A 288 136.87 26.27 -42.10
CA ALA A 288 137.70 25.08 -42.29
C ALA A 288 138.40 25.09 -43.65
N ASN A 289 137.67 25.38 -44.74
CA ASN A 289 138.22 25.44 -46.09
C ASN A 289 139.30 26.53 -46.24
N ARG A 290 139.11 27.71 -45.64
CA ARG A 290 140.13 28.78 -45.62
C ARG A 290 141.42 28.35 -44.92
N ARG A 291 141.33 27.57 -43.84
CA ARG A 291 142.51 27.02 -43.13
C ARG A 291 143.24 25.95 -43.94
N ILE A 292 142.51 25.10 -44.67
CA ILE A 292 143.10 24.07 -45.54
C ILE A 292 143.84 24.71 -46.72
N ALA A 293 143.27 25.73 -47.36
CA ALA A 293 143.92 26.46 -48.46
C ALA A 293 145.25 27.11 -48.03
N HIS A 294 145.25 27.86 -46.92
CA HIS A 294 146.46 28.50 -46.38
C HIS A 294 147.53 27.48 -45.91
N ALA A 295 147.12 26.27 -45.49
CA ALA A 295 148.06 25.19 -45.19
C ALA A 295 148.69 24.60 -46.46
N ALA A 296 147.92 24.43 -47.54
CA ALA A 296 148.41 23.95 -48.82
C ALA A 296 149.46 24.89 -49.44
N GLU A 297 149.22 26.21 -49.41
CA GLU A 297 150.18 27.22 -49.90
C GLU A 297 151.53 27.13 -49.17
N ARG A 298 151.54 26.97 -47.85
CA ARG A 298 152.78 26.84 -47.05
C ARG A 298 153.52 25.52 -47.32
N VAL A 299 152.82 24.43 -47.65
CA VAL A 299 153.46 23.17 -48.11
C VAL A 299 154.05 23.34 -49.52
N GLN A 300 153.41 24.12 -50.38
CA GLN A 300 153.87 24.36 -51.75
C GLN A 300 155.10 25.28 -51.79
N ALA A 301 155.16 26.30 -50.93
CA ALA A 301 156.32 27.16 -50.73
C ALA A 301 157.56 26.40 -50.18
N LEU A 302 157.36 25.40 -49.30
CA LEU A 302 158.46 24.56 -48.82
C LEU A 302 158.96 23.57 -49.89
N ARG A 303 158.09 23.14 -50.82
CA ARG A 303 158.46 22.29 -51.96
C ARG A 303 159.26 23.04 -53.02
N SER A 304 158.91 24.31 -53.33
CA SER A 304 159.70 25.13 -54.26
C SER A 304 161.09 25.46 -53.70
N LEU A 305 161.20 25.81 -52.42
CA LEU A 305 162.49 26.06 -51.77
C LEU A 305 163.42 24.83 -51.83
N ARG A 306 162.87 23.63 -51.60
CA ARG A 306 163.60 22.35 -51.72
C ARG A 306 164.06 22.06 -53.15
N ALA A 307 163.26 22.40 -54.16
CA ALA A 307 163.65 22.23 -55.56
C ALA A 307 164.83 23.12 -55.95
N THR A 308 164.80 24.40 -55.55
CA THR A 308 165.90 25.36 -55.81
C THR A 308 167.23 24.91 -55.18
N ILE A 309 167.19 24.38 -53.95
CA ILE A 309 168.38 23.86 -53.26
C ILE A 309 168.90 22.58 -53.93
N ALA A 310 168.01 21.70 -54.40
CA ALA A 310 168.40 20.48 -55.11
C ALA A 310 169.07 20.76 -56.47
N GLU A 311 168.69 21.85 -57.15
CA GLU A 311 169.28 22.26 -58.42
C GLU A 311 170.68 22.85 -58.24
N GLN A 312 170.87 23.70 -57.22
CA GLN A 312 172.17 24.31 -56.90
C GLN A 312 173.25 23.26 -56.54
N VAL A 313 172.87 22.15 -55.89
CA VAL A 313 173.78 21.04 -55.59
C VAL A 313 174.14 20.19 -56.83
N ARG A 314 173.26 20.13 -57.84
CA ARG A 314 173.60 19.49 -59.13
C ARG A 314 174.51 20.36 -59.99
N ALA A 315 174.25 21.67 -60.06
CA ALA A 315 175.07 22.61 -60.84
C ALA A 315 176.53 22.66 -60.37
N ALA A 316 176.78 22.70 -59.05
CA ALA A 316 178.14 22.70 -58.51
C ALA A 316 178.88 21.36 -58.70
N ARG A 317 178.16 20.23 -58.72
CA ARG A 317 178.75 18.91 -59.03
C ARG A 317 179.11 18.74 -60.51
N ALA A 318 178.42 19.44 -61.43
CA ALA A 318 178.78 19.44 -62.84
C ALA A 318 180.10 20.20 -63.12
N MET A 319 180.33 21.34 -62.45
CA MET A 319 181.56 22.13 -62.59
C MET A 319 182.83 21.45 -62.02
N LEU A 320 182.68 20.33 -61.30
CA LEU A 320 183.79 19.48 -60.83
C LEU A 320 183.99 18.21 -61.69
N ALA A 321 183.15 18.00 -62.72
CA ALA A 321 183.20 16.80 -63.57
C ALA A 321 183.90 17.01 -64.93
N GLU A 322 184.20 18.26 -65.31
CA GLU A 322 184.77 18.61 -66.64
C GLU A 322 186.25 19.05 -66.59
N ALA A 323 186.90 18.95 -65.43
CA ALA A 323 188.34 19.25 -65.26
C ALA A 323 189.12 18.18 -64.47
N ASP A 324 188.57 16.96 -64.30
CA ASP A 324 189.27 15.79 -63.75
C ASP A 324 190.28 15.17 -64.76
N THR A 325 191.05 16.03 -65.44
CA THR A 325 192.15 15.63 -66.33
C THR A 325 193.44 16.43 -66.08
N ALA A 326 193.50 17.22 -64.99
CA ALA A 326 194.73 17.84 -64.52
C ALA A 326 194.83 17.94 -62.97
N LEU A 327 195.48 16.93 -62.38
CA LEU A 327 196.25 16.97 -61.12
C LEU A 327 195.55 16.90 -59.73
N THR A 328 195.75 15.74 -59.09
CA THR A 328 196.19 15.51 -57.68
C THR A 328 195.23 15.55 -56.45
N SER A 329 194.91 14.33 -55.98
CA SER A 329 195.19 13.80 -54.61
C SER A 329 194.16 13.85 -53.46
N ALA A 330 194.35 12.89 -52.52
CA ALA A 330 193.79 12.72 -51.16
C ALA A 330 192.43 11.97 -50.98
N ALA A 331 192.35 11.13 -49.93
CA ALA A 331 191.32 10.11 -49.75
C ALA A 331 190.81 9.95 -48.29
N ALA A 332 189.53 9.53 -48.14
CA ALA A 332 188.97 8.51 -47.21
C ALA A 332 189.13 8.68 -45.65
N GLN A 333 188.26 8.20 -44.74
CA GLN A 333 186.98 7.43 -44.80
C GLN A 333 186.23 7.38 -43.42
N ALA A 334 184.92 7.03 -43.44
CA ALA A 334 184.14 6.24 -42.45
C ALA A 334 183.79 6.77 -41.01
N LEU A 335 182.96 6.07 -40.18
CA LEU A 335 181.50 5.73 -40.25
C LEU A 335 180.98 5.01 -38.95
N SER A 336 179.67 5.11 -38.61
CA SER A 336 178.77 4.11 -37.94
C SER A 336 178.21 4.30 -36.49
N ALA A 337 176.88 4.04 -36.33
CA ALA A 337 176.10 3.36 -35.23
C ALA A 337 176.14 3.88 -33.76
N GLU A 338 175.15 3.69 -32.84
CA GLU A 338 173.71 3.28 -32.86
C GLU A 338 173.00 3.68 -31.51
N ASP A 339 171.66 3.73 -31.54
CA ASP A 339 170.63 3.53 -30.46
C ASP A 339 170.41 4.37 -29.15
N ASP A 340 169.09 4.40 -28.84
CA ASP A 340 168.36 4.49 -27.54
C ASP A 340 167.74 5.82 -27.00
N TYR A 341 166.61 5.66 -26.27
CA TYR A 341 165.69 6.65 -25.65
C TYR A 341 166.25 7.31 -24.34
N PRO A 342 165.56 8.21 -23.55
CA PRO A 342 164.49 9.22 -23.77
C PRO A 342 164.72 10.63 -23.07
N THR A 343 163.74 11.56 -23.15
CA THR A 343 163.44 12.70 -22.19
C THR A 343 164.42 13.91 -22.06
N VAL A 344 164.24 15.04 -21.30
CA VAL A 344 163.27 15.54 -20.26
C VAL A 344 163.15 17.11 -20.20
N GLN A 345 161.98 17.66 -19.82
CA GLN A 345 161.73 18.95 -19.05
C GLN A 345 162.15 20.34 -19.65
N THR A 346 161.65 21.52 -19.23
CA THR A 346 161.26 22.09 -17.89
C THR A 346 160.04 23.06 -17.87
N ALA A 347 159.60 23.48 -16.67
CA ALA A 347 158.50 24.41 -16.32
C ALA A 347 159.05 25.82 -15.87
N PRO A 348 158.39 26.77 -15.12
CA PRO A 348 157.05 26.81 -14.46
C PRO A 348 156.23 28.16 -14.35
N SER A 349 154.93 28.09 -13.96
CA SER A 349 154.11 29.05 -13.12
C SER A 349 153.84 30.53 -13.55
N PRO A 350 152.97 31.35 -12.86
CA PRO A 350 151.80 31.09 -11.97
C PRO A 350 150.53 32.03 -12.11
N GLY A 351 149.33 31.57 -11.69
CA GLY A 351 148.14 32.33 -11.11
C GLY A 351 147.47 33.51 -11.88
N PRO A 352 146.40 34.21 -11.35
CA PRO A 352 145.36 33.95 -10.31
C PRO A 352 143.90 33.80 -10.90
N LYS A 353 142.82 33.29 -10.24
CA LYS A 353 141.88 33.83 -9.18
C LYS A 353 141.23 35.21 -9.51
N PRO A 354 140.02 35.64 -8.98
CA PRO A 354 139.20 35.13 -7.84
C PRO A 354 137.60 35.19 -7.92
N THR A 355 136.79 34.23 -7.39
CA THR A 355 135.99 34.23 -6.09
C THR A 355 134.47 34.69 -6.14
N PRO A 356 133.65 34.77 -5.04
CA PRO A 356 132.51 33.82 -4.83
C PRO A 356 131.24 34.40 -4.09
N LYS A 357 130.57 33.57 -3.25
CA LYS A 357 129.47 33.80 -2.27
C LYS A 357 128.03 33.68 -2.82
N GLY A 358 127.04 33.21 -2.04
CA GLY A 358 127.04 32.89 -0.60
C GLY A 358 125.96 31.89 -0.17
N ASP A 359 125.91 31.62 1.13
CA ASP A 359 125.21 30.51 1.80
C ASP A 359 124.21 31.04 2.87
N VAL A 360 123.51 30.12 3.56
CA VAL A 360 122.74 30.23 4.82
C VAL A 360 121.47 31.11 4.93
N GLY A 361 120.33 30.44 5.18
CA GLY A 361 119.78 30.32 6.54
C GLY A 361 118.61 31.23 7.01
N ALA A 362 117.67 30.60 7.75
CA ALA A 362 116.57 31.21 8.54
C ALA A 362 115.47 31.97 7.75
N GLY A 363 114.23 32.14 8.25
CA GLY A 363 113.62 31.72 9.51
C GLY A 363 112.15 32.15 9.59
N GLN A 364 111.43 31.69 10.63
CA GLN A 364 110.01 32.01 10.89
C GLN A 364 109.74 33.52 11.07
N ALA A 365 108.53 34.00 10.72
CA ALA A 365 107.52 34.41 11.73
C ALA A 365 106.38 35.35 11.23
N LYS A 366 105.16 35.04 11.69
CA LYS A 366 104.08 35.95 12.20
C LYS A 366 103.32 36.95 11.29
N GLY A 367 101.99 36.84 11.42
CA GLY A 367 101.05 37.96 11.64
C GLY A 367 100.28 38.47 10.41
N GLY A 368 98.98 38.73 10.47
CA GLY A 368 97.98 38.56 11.56
C GLY A 368 96.75 39.48 11.36
N ASN A 369 95.60 39.13 11.97
CA ASN A 369 94.30 39.88 11.94
C ASN A 369 93.68 40.03 10.51
N ASN A 370 92.37 40.24 10.27
CA ASN A 370 91.14 40.44 11.06
C ASN A 370 89.92 40.07 10.14
N ARG A 371 88.64 39.94 10.52
CA ARG A 371 87.88 40.07 11.80
C ARG A 371 86.58 39.25 11.69
N THR A 372 85.91 38.95 12.81
CA THR A 372 84.56 38.35 12.92
C THR A 372 83.44 39.39 13.10
N VAL A 373 82.19 38.91 13.29
CA VAL A 373 80.95 39.63 13.74
C VAL A 373 80.29 40.43 12.59
N GLN A 374 78.99 40.28 12.24
CA GLN A 374 77.77 40.25 13.08
C GLN A 374 76.65 39.26 12.65
N LYS A 375 75.88 38.84 13.67
CA LYS A 375 74.47 38.35 13.68
C LYS A 375 73.57 39.58 14.05
N PRO A 376 72.21 39.59 13.96
CA PRO A 376 71.34 38.67 14.73
C PRO A 376 69.96 38.32 14.06
N THR A 377 69.39 37.13 14.31
CA THR A 377 68.13 36.84 15.08
C THR A 377 66.80 37.47 14.62
N ARG A 378 65.78 36.58 14.46
CA ARG A 378 64.34 36.72 14.79
C ARG A 378 63.67 38.09 14.65
N GLU A 379 62.59 38.11 13.86
CA GLU A 379 61.25 37.82 14.42
C GLU A 379 60.70 36.52 13.80
#